data_AF-A0A8J8A8Y5-F1
#
_entry.id   AF-A0A8J8A8Y5-F1
#
_cell.length_a   1.000
_cell.length_b   1.000
_cell.length_c   1.000
_cell.angle_alpha   90.00
_cell.angle_beta   90.00
_cell.angle_gamma   90.00
#
_symmetry.space_group_name_H-M   'P 1'
#
loop_
_entity.id
_entity.type
_entity.pdbx_description
1 polymer ?
#
loop_
_entity_poly.entity_id
_entity_poly.type
_entity_poly.pdbx_seq_one_letter_code
_entity_poly.pdbx_strand_id
1 'polypeptide(L)'
;MDEEARVLRDYLTFTVPHVTVLAGAILGILMIIGVPVRTALGIFAIAYGLMLTVLGLIIRPHVSGNLLYRLTMAFFVGLVAVGAFLLLRGG
;
A
#
# COMPACT_ATOMS: atom_id res chain seq x y z
N MET A 1 -13.50 -21.82 12.58
CA MET A 1 -12.94 -20.75 11.75
C MET A 1 -13.10 -21.20 10.31
N ASP A 2 -13.86 -20.47 9.52
CA ASP A 2 -14.14 -20.82 8.12
C ASP A 2 -12.81 -20.93 7.35
N GLU A 3 -12.64 -22.03 6.64
CA GLU A 3 -11.38 -22.43 6.01
C GLU A 3 -10.87 -21.35 5.03
N GLU A 4 -11.79 -20.65 4.37
CA GLU A 4 -11.53 -19.49 3.51
C GLU A 4 -10.89 -18.31 4.25
N ALA A 5 -11.34 -18.01 5.47
CA ALA A 5 -10.78 -16.93 6.27
C ALA A 5 -9.34 -17.24 6.71
N ARG A 6 -9.02 -18.52 6.90
CA ARG A 6 -7.67 -18.99 7.23
C ARG A 6 -6.73 -18.83 6.03
N VAL A 7 -7.15 -19.27 4.85
CA VAL A 7 -6.37 -19.10 3.60
C VAL A 7 -6.12 -17.62 3.31
N LEU A 8 -7.14 -16.78 3.47
CA LEU A 8 -7.03 -15.32 3.28
C LEU A 8 -6.03 -14.69 4.26
N ARG A 9 -6.10 -15.08 5.53
CA ARG A 9 -5.17 -14.60 6.56
C ARG A 9 -3.74 -15.00 6.24
N ASP A 10 -3.51 -16.24 5.83
CA ASP A 10 -2.18 -16.72 5.48
C ASP A 10 -1.65 -15.97 4.25
N TYR A 11 -2.47 -15.78 3.22
CA TYR A 11 -2.11 -14.99 2.05
C TYR A 11 -1.70 -13.56 2.41
N LEU A 12 -2.48 -12.87 3.25
CA LEU A 12 -2.16 -11.52 3.72
C LEU A 12 -0.87 -11.49 4.56
N THR A 13 -0.69 -12.48 5.43
CA THR A 13 0.48 -12.59 6.31
C THR A 13 1.76 -12.79 5.51
N PHE A 14 1.69 -13.51 4.38
CA PHE A 14 2.83 -13.65 3.48
C PHE A 14 3.03 -12.44 2.58
N THR A 15 1.97 -11.85 2.03
CA THR A 15 2.10 -10.80 1.00
C THR A 15 2.43 -9.41 1.56
N VAL A 16 1.82 -9.02 2.69
CA VAL A 16 2.02 -7.67 3.27
C VAL A 16 3.50 -7.40 3.56
N PRO A 17 4.25 -8.27 4.26
CA PRO A 17 5.67 -8.01 4.54
C PRO A 17 6.51 -7.85 3.27
N HIS A 18 6.25 -8.66 2.23
CA HIS A 18 6.99 -8.59 0.96
C HIS A 18 6.74 -7.27 0.24
N VAL A 19 5.49 -6.81 0.20
CA VAL A 19 5.11 -5.50 -0.36
C VAL A 19 5.77 -4.36 0.42
N THR A 20 5.76 -4.43 1.76
CA THR A 20 6.39 -3.40 2.62
C THR A 20 7.90 -3.36 2.43
N VAL A 21 8.58 -4.51 2.36
CA VAL A 21 10.03 -4.59 2.13
C VAL A 21 10.38 -4.03 0.75
N LEU A 22 9.63 -4.37 -0.29
CA LEU A 22 9.86 -3.85 -1.65
C LEU A 22 9.70 -2.32 -1.70
N ALA A 23 8.61 -1.78 -1.14
CA ALA A 23 8.40 -0.34 -1.11
C ALA A 23 9.48 0.38 -0.30
N GLY A 24 9.89 -0.19 0.84
CA GLY A 24 10.99 0.33 1.65
C GLY A 24 12.34 0.32 0.91
N ALA A 25 12.62 -0.74 0.15
CA ALA A 25 13.83 -0.83 -0.66
C ALA A 25 13.86 0.24 -1.76
N ILE A 26 12.73 0.47 -2.45
CA ILE A 26 12.60 1.55 -3.44
C ILE A 26 12.90 2.91 -2.78
N LEU A 27 12.28 3.19 -1.62
CA LEU A 27 12.53 4.44 -0.89
C LEU A 27 14.01 4.58 -0.50
N GLY A 28 14.63 3.52 0.03
CA GLY A 28 16.03 3.51 0.41
C GLY A 28 16.96 3.80 -0.77
N ILE A 29 16.72 3.17 -1.91
CA ILE A 29 17.49 3.43 -3.15
C ILE A 29 17.35 4.89 -3.58
N LEU A 30 16.13 5.44 -3.61
CA LEU A 30 15.88 6.83 -3.98
C LEU A 30 16.63 7.82 -3.08
N MET A 31 16.67 7.54 -1.77
CA MET A 31 17.42 8.34 -0.81
C MET A 31 18.94 8.26 -1.04
N ILE A 32 19.47 7.07 -1.33
CA ILE A 32 20.92 6.86 -1.57
C ILE A 32 21.38 7.61 -2.82
N ILE A 33 20.58 7.65 -3.88
CA ILE A 33 20.92 8.37 -5.13
C ILE A 33 20.69 9.89 -5.03
N GLY A 34 20.26 10.40 -3.88
CA GLY A 34 20.10 11.84 -3.64
C GLY A 34 18.81 12.44 -4.20
N VAL A 35 17.79 11.63 -4.48
CA VAL A 35 16.46 12.17 -4.87
C VAL A 35 15.91 12.99 -3.70
N PRO A 36 15.34 14.19 -3.95
CA PRO A 36 14.74 14.99 -2.90
C PRO A 36 13.76 14.17 -2.07
N VAL A 37 13.89 14.23 -0.74
CA VAL A 37 13.09 13.46 0.23
C VAL A 37 11.61 13.48 -0.11
N ARG A 38 11.10 14.65 -0.50
CA ARG A 38 9.70 14.83 -0.87
C ARG A 38 9.27 14.00 -2.08
N THR A 39 10.09 13.97 -3.13
CA THR A 39 9.85 13.18 -4.33
C THR A 39 9.96 11.68 -4.02
N ALA A 40 10.94 11.30 -3.22
CA ALA A 40 11.12 9.92 -2.78
C ALA A 40 9.92 9.41 -1.95
N LEU A 41 9.43 10.22 -1.01
CA LEU A 41 8.21 9.94 -0.24
C LEU A 41 6.96 9.88 -1.12
N GLY A 42 6.86 10.75 -2.13
CA GLY A 42 5.77 10.72 -3.10
C GLY A 42 5.73 9.41 -3.89
N ILE A 43 6.87 9.00 -4.45
CA ILE A 43 7.02 7.72 -5.17
C ILE A 43 6.71 6.54 -4.25
N PHE A 44 7.25 6.54 -3.03
CA PHE A 44 6.97 5.52 -2.03
C PHE A 44 5.48 5.41 -1.70
N ALA A 45 4.81 6.53 -1.42
CA ALA A 45 3.40 6.54 -1.05
C ALA A 45 2.50 6.04 -2.19
N ILE A 46 2.81 6.39 -3.45
CA ILE A 46 2.10 5.85 -4.61
C ILE A 46 2.34 4.35 -4.75
N ALA A 47 3.60 3.91 -4.78
CA ALA A 47 3.94 2.51 -5.00
C ALA A 47 3.35 1.61 -3.91
N TYR A 48 3.55 1.99 -2.64
CA TYR A 48 3.03 1.24 -1.50
C TYR A 48 1.50 1.28 -1.43
N GLY A 49 0.90 2.45 -1.62
CA GLY A 49 -0.56 2.62 -1.60
C GLY A 49 -1.25 1.82 -2.72
N LEU A 50 -0.68 1.78 -3.92
CA LEU A 50 -1.22 0.98 -5.02
C LEU A 50 -1.17 -0.51 -4.70
N MET A 51 -0.03 -1.02 -4.21
CA MET A 51 0.10 -2.43 -3.86
C MET A 51 -0.88 -2.84 -2.74
N LEU A 52 -1.04 -2.00 -1.71
CA LEU A 52 -2.02 -2.23 -0.65
C LEU A 52 -3.47 -2.16 -1.16
N THR A 53 -3.76 -1.25 -2.09
CA THR A 53 -5.09 -1.16 -2.71
C THR A 53 -5.41 -2.42 -3.52
N VAL A 54 -4.45 -2.92 -4.31
CA VAL A 54 -4.59 -4.20 -5.05
C VAL A 54 -4.85 -5.35 -4.07
N LEU A 55 -4.10 -5.41 -2.97
CA LEU A 55 -4.29 -6.43 -1.95
C LEU A 55 -5.68 -6.33 -1.30
N GLY A 56 -6.13 -5.10 -1.00
CA GLY A 56 -7.48 -4.80 -0.54
C GLY A 56 -8.57 -5.26 -1.53
N LEU A 57 -8.37 -5.06 -2.83
CA LEU A 57 -9.31 -5.53 -3.86
C LEU A 57 -9.37 -7.05 -3.95
N ILE A 58 -8.26 -7.76 -3.76
CA ILE A 58 -8.21 -9.23 -3.76
C ILE A 58 -9.05 -9.79 -2.60
N ILE A 59 -8.98 -9.15 -1.43
CA ILE A 59 -9.73 -9.61 -0.25
C ILE A 59 -11.19 -9.13 -0.25
N ARG A 60 -11.58 -8.20 -1.14
CA ARG A 60 -12.94 -7.63 -1.24
C ARG A 60 -14.06 -8.67 -1.16
N PRO A 61 -14.05 -9.79 -1.90
CA PRO A 61 -15.16 -10.74 -1.88
C PRO A 61 -15.42 -11.33 -0.48
N HIS A 62 -14.39 -11.42 0.36
CA HIS A 62 -14.44 -12.08 1.67
C HIS A 62 -14.78 -11.12 2.82
N VAL A 63 -14.51 -9.82 2.68
CA VAL A 63 -14.66 -8.83 3.78
C VAL A 63 -15.44 -7.56 3.40
N SER A 64 -16.08 -7.53 2.22
CA SER A 64 -16.80 -6.36 1.68
C SER A 64 -17.87 -5.74 2.58
N GLY A 65 -18.51 -6.53 3.45
CA GLY A 65 -19.54 -6.05 4.39
C GLY A 65 -19.01 -5.34 5.63
N ASN A 66 -17.69 -5.37 5.87
CA ASN A 66 -17.12 -4.86 7.12
C ASN A 66 -16.74 -3.37 7.01
N LEU A 67 -17.16 -2.55 7.99
CA LEU A 67 -16.83 -1.13 8.04
C LEU A 67 -15.31 -0.90 8.07
N LEU A 68 -14.59 -1.80 8.76
CA LEU A 68 -13.13 -1.74 8.86
C LEU A 68 -12.46 -1.89 7.48
N TYR A 69 -12.99 -2.74 6.61
CA TYR A 69 -12.51 -2.92 5.24
C TYR A 69 -12.69 -1.65 4.40
N ARG A 70 -13.81 -0.94 4.57
CA ARG A 70 -14.04 0.33 3.87
C ARG A 70 -13.06 1.42 4.32
N LEU A 71 -12.79 1.50 5.63
CA LEU A 71 -11.83 2.45 6.19
C LEU A 71 -10.40 2.16 5.74
N THR A 72 -9.96 0.89 5.74
CA THR A 72 -8.63 0.52 5.24
C THR A 72 -8.50 0.79 3.74
N MET A 73 -9.51 0.49 2.94
CA MET A 73 -9.50 0.83 1.52
C MET A 73 -9.44 2.34 1.26
N ALA A 74 -10.21 3.13 2.02
CA ALA A 74 -10.15 4.58 1.93
C ALA A 74 -8.75 5.11 2.31
N PHE A 75 -8.11 4.51 3.32
CA PHE A 75 -6.74 4.83 3.71
C PHE A 75 -5.72 4.48 2.61
N PHE A 76 -5.83 3.30 1.97
CA PHE A 76 -4.91 2.89 0.91
C PHE A 76 -5.01 3.80 -0.32
N VAL A 77 -6.23 4.13 -0.75
CA VAL A 77 -6.46 5.10 -1.83
C VAL A 77 -5.99 6.49 -1.42
N GLY A 78 -6.23 6.89 -0.17
CA GLY A 78 -5.73 8.14 0.40
C GLY A 78 -4.21 8.23 0.37
N LEU A 79 -3.50 7.13 0.62
CA LEU A 79 -2.04 7.09 0.55
C LEU A 79 -1.54 7.36 -0.88
N VAL A 80 -2.19 6.78 -1.88
CA VAL A 80 -1.90 7.06 -3.30
C VAL A 80 -2.16 8.53 -3.62
N ALA A 81 -3.28 9.09 -3.16
CA ALA A 81 -3.62 10.50 -3.38
C ALA A 81 -2.60 11.45 -2.72
N VAL A 82 -2.15 11.14 -1.50
CA VAL A 82 -1.08 11.89 -0.82
C VAL A 82 0.22 11.81 -1.60
N GLY A 83 0.59 10.62 -2.09
CA GLY A 83 1.77 10.45 -2.92
C GLY A 83 1.71 11.28 -4.21
N ALA A 84 0.57 11.26 -4.90
CA ALA A 84 0.34 12.10 -6.09
C ALA A 84 0.44 13.60 -5.76
N PHE A 85 -0.15 14.04 -4.65
CA PHE A 85 -0.07 15.43 -4.19
C PHE A 85 1.37 15.87 -3.88
N LEU A 86 2.18 15.00 -3.27
CA LEU A 86 3.58 15.26 -2.99
C LEU A 86 4.39 15.48 -4.27
N LEU A 87 4.13 14.69 -5.32
CA LEU A 87 4.78 14.81 -6.62
C LEU A 87 4.33 16.05 -7.39
N LEU A 88 3.02 16.32 -7.45
CA LEU A 88 2.46 17.44 -8.24
C LEU A 88 2.90 18.81 -7.75
N ARG A 89 3.09 18.97 -6.44
CA ARG A 89 3.48 20.25 -5.86
C ARG A 89 5.01 20.40 -5.74
N GLY A 90 5.78 19.44 -6.26
CA GLY A 90 7.25 19.34 -6.14
C GLY A 90 8.04 19.51 -7.43
N GLY A 91 7.40 19.98 -8.51
CA GLY A 91 8.06 20.49 -9.71
C GLY A 91 8.34 21.98 -9.63
#